data_AF-A0A914G0U5-F1
#
_entry.id   AF-A0A914G0U5-F1
#
_cell.length_a   1.000
_cell.length_b   1.000
_cell.length_c   1.000
_cell.angle_alpha   90.00
_cell.angle_beta   90.00
_cell.angle_gamma   90.00
#
_symmetry.space_group_name_H-M   'P 1'
#
loop_
_entity.id
_entity.type
_entity.pdbx_description
1 polymer ?
#
loop_
_entity_poly.entity_id
_entity_poly.type
_entity_poly.pdbx_seq_one_letter_code
_entity_poly.pdbx_strand_id
1 'polypeptide(L)'
;MHFSDGDGLKQSEEKLGSEPLTSVRTIKNILKEKMVKANVNDKIIEATACRRGIDRLDEYDERIVELKKKMSKALQYNDNEYAERYRLAMIDCRDTVFRAIHLDLLLNSEELRSLGAESKWSESGEKKKK
;
A
#
# COMPACT_ATOMS: atom_id res chain seq x y z
N MET A 1 3.35 -22.56 -19.59
CA MET A 1 2.41 -21.49 -19.23
C MET A 1 3.23 -20.25 -18.93
N HIS A 2 3.19 -19.27 -19.84
CA HIS A 2 3.86 -17.99 -19.66
C HIS A 2 3.09 -17.20 -18.61
N PHE A 3 3.70 -16.97 -17.44
CA PHE A 3 3.26 -15.90 -16.55
C PHE A 3 3.55 -14.59 -17.29
N SER A 4 2.50 -13.88 -17.70
CA SER A 4 2.62 -12.50 -18.13
C SER A 4 3.31 -11.75 -17.00
N ASP A 5 4.52 -11.25 -17.27
CA ASP A 5 5.17 -10.23 -16.45
C ASP A 5 4.17 -9.09 -16.28
N GLY A 6 3.52 -9.05 -15.11
CA GLY A 6 2.61 -7.98 -14.74
C GLY A 6 3.40 -6.70 -14.71
N ASP A 7 3.11 -5.82 -15.65
CA ASP A 7 3.68 -4.48 -15.76
C ASP A 7 3.11 -3.61 -14.63
N GLY A 8 3.77 -3.65 -13.48
CA GLY A 8 3.31 -3.02 -12.24
C GLY A 8 4.24 -3.32 -11.07
N LEU A 9 4.17 -2.44 -10.06
CA LEU A 9 4.90 -2.45 -8.78
C LEU A 9 5.41 -3.85 -8.36
N LYS A 10 6.72 -4.10 -8.44
CA LYS A 10 7.32 -5.35 -7.94
C LYS A 10 7.51 -5.22 -6.43
N GLN A 11 6.51 -5.68 -5.69
CA GLN A 11 6.63 -5.81 -4.24
C GLN A 11 7.61 -6.95 -3.95
N SER A 12 8.80 -6.63 -3.43
CA SER A 12 9.63 -7.64 -2.78
C SER A 12 8.90 -8.05 -1.48
N GLU A 13 8.77 -9.36 -1.25
CA GLU A 13 8.06 -9.93 -0.08
C GLU A 13 8.61 -9.40 1.27
N GLU A 14 9.79 -8.80 1.26
CA GLU A 14 10.56 -8.50 2.46
C GLU A 14 10.46 -7.04 2.94
N LYS A 15 9.96 -6.09 2.14
CA LYS A 15 10.24 -4.66 2.41
C LYS A 15 9.08 -3.68 2.53
N LEU A 16 7.82 -4.08 2.31
CA LEU A 16 6.68 -3.39 2.93
C LEU A 16 6.35 -4.12 4.22
N GLY A 17 6.54 -3.44 5.36
CA GLY A 17 6.44 -4.00 6.72
C GLY A 17 5.50 -5.18 6.78
N SER A 18 6.07 -6.35 7.13
CA SER A 18 5.53 -7.71 6.96
C SER A 18 4.09 -7.94 7.44
N GLU A 19 3.53 -6.97 8.16
CA GLU A 19 2.18 -6.93 8.67
C GLU A 19 1.27 -5.97 7.85
N PRO A 20 0.20 -6.50 7.21
CA PRO A 20 -0.66 -5.72 6.30
C PRO A 20 -1.25 -4.43 6.87
N LEU A 21 -1.66 -4.43 8.14
CA LEU A 21 -2.28 -3.27 8.78
C LEU A 21 -1.28 -2.13 8.95
N THR A 22 -0.07 -2.45 9.38
CA THR A 22 1.03 -1.50 9.55
C THR A 22 1.36 -0.84 8.21
N SER A 23 1.47 -1.62 7.13
CA SER A 23 1.70 -1.10 5.79
C SER A 23 0.62 -0.10 5.35
N VAL A 24 -0.66 -0.44 5.51
CA VAL A 24 -1.78 0.46 5.17
C VAL A 24 -1.71 1.77 5.96
N ARG A 25 -1.41 1.70 7.26
CA ARG A 25 -1.32 2.87 8.15
C ARG A 25 -0.15 3.78 7.80
N THR A 26 1.00 3.20 7.46
CA THR A 26 2.17 3.96 7.02
C THR A 26 1.86 4.75 5.75
N ILE A 27 1.30 4.09 4.73
CA ILE A 27 0.90 4.77 3.49
C ILE A 27 -0.11 5.88 3.76
N LYS A 28 -1.11 5.61 4.61
CA LYS A 28 -2.11 6.62 4.99
C LYS A 28 -1.49 7.88 5.58
N ASN A 29 -0.51 7.73 6.47
CA ASN A 29 0.18 8.86 7.09
C ASN A 29 0.98 9.67 6.05
N ILE A 30 1.65 8.99 5.11
CA ILE A 30 2.37 9.65 4.02
C ILE A 30 1.40 10.45 3.12
N LEU A 31 0.27 9.86 2.75
CA LEU A 31 -0.74 10.58 1.96
C LEU A 31 -1.32 11.77 2.72
N LYS A 32 -1.47 11.70 4.05
CA LYS A 32 -1.90 12.84 4.87
C LYS A 32 -0.88 13.98 4.80
N GLU A 33 0.41 13.69 4.97
CA GLU A 33 1.47 14.68 4.84
C GLU A 33 1.52 15.29 3.43
N LYS A 34 1.42 14.45 2.40
CA LYS A 34 1.42 14.87 1.00
C LYS A 34 0.22 15.76 0.68
N MET A 35 -0.97 15.40 1.17
CA MET A 35 -2.18 16.21 1.03
C MET A 35 -2.03 17.58 1.67
N VAL A 36 -1.45 17.66 2.87
CA VAL A 36 -1.18 18.94 3.55
C VAL A 36 -0.22 19.79 2.71
N LYS A 37 0.88 19.21 2.23
CA LYS A 37 1.82 19.90 1.34
C LYS A 37 1.16 20.35 0.03
N ALA A 38 0.31 19.53 -0.57
CA ALA A 38 -0.42 19.86 -1.80
C ALA A 38 -1.39 21.04 -1.58
N ASN A 39 -2.10 21.06 -0.46
CA ASN A 39 -2.98 22.19 -0.09
C ASN A 39 -2.21 23.50 0.12
N VAL A 40 -1.05 23.45 0.79
CA VAL A 40 -0.20 24.64 0.99
C VAL A 40 0.33 25.21 -0.34
N ASN A 41 0.51 24.36 -1.34
CA ASN A 41 1.03 24.73 -2.65
C ASN A 41 -0.07 24.93 -3.72
N ASP A 42 -1.33 25.07 -3.32
CA ASP A 42 -2.50 25.22 -4.21
C ASP A 42 -2.67 24.10 -5.26
N LYS A 43 -2.14 22.91 -4.98
CA LYS A 43 -2.26 21.72 -5.84
C LYS A 43 -3.53 20.92 -5.51
N ILE A 44 -4.68 21.52 -5.79
CA ILE A 44 -6.01 21.00 -5.40
C ILE A 44 -6.27 19.57 -5.91
N ILE A 45 -5.84 19.25 -7.14
CA ILE A 45 -6.04 17.92 -7.73
C ILE A 45 -5.24 16.85 -6.98
N GLU A 46 -3.97 17.15 -6.66
CA GLU A 46 -3.10 16.26 -5.89
C GLU A 46 -3.65 16.05 -4.47
N ALA A 47 -4.11 17.12 -3.82
CA ALA A 47 -4.73 17.04 -2.50
C ALA A 47 -6.02 16.20 -2.52
N THR A 48 -6.84 16.35 -3.56
CA THR A 48 -8.07 15.57 -3.75
C THR A 48 -7.77 14.09 -4.00
N ALA A 49 -6.75 13.79 -4.80
CA ALA A 49 -6.31 12.43 -5.06
C ALA A 49 -5.80 11.76 -3.77
N CYS A 50 -4.98 12.47 -2.98
CA CYS A 50 -4.52 11.99 -1.67
C CYS A 50 -5.69 11.76 -0.72
N ARG A 51 -6.68 12.66 -0.67
CA ARG A 51 -7.89 12.49 0.16
C ARG A 51 -8.63 11.21 -0.18
N ARG A 52 -8.94 10.99 -1.46
CA ARG A 52 -9.61 9.76 -1.93
C ARG A 52 -8.82 8.51 -1.60
N GLY A 53 -7.49 8.58 -1.73
CA GLY A 53 -6.60 7.49 -1.33
C GLY A 53 -6.68 7.20 0.18
N ILE A 54 -6.69 8.22 1.02
CA ILE A 54 -6.86 8.09 2.48
C ILE A 54 -8.20 7.45 2.83
N ASP A 55 -9.29 7.91 2.22
CA ASP A 55 -10.63 7.38 2.50
C ASP A 55 -10.70 5.87 2.19
N ARG A 56 -10.09 5.44 1.07
CA ARG A 56 -9.97 4.01 0.72
C ARG A 56 -9.06 3.23 1.67
N LEU A 57 -7.96 3.82 2.13
CA LEU A 57 -7.09 3.18 3.11
C LEU A 57 -7.79 3.02 4.46
N ASP A 58 -8.66 3.96 4.87
CA ASP A 58 -9.45 3.84 6.09
C ASP A 58 -10.48 2.69 5.99
N GLU A 59 -11.20 2.57 4.87
CA GLU A 59 -12.11 1.44 4.63
C GLU A 59 -11.39 0.08 4.73
N TYR A 60 -10.16 -0.02 4.21
CA TYR A 60 -9.38 -1.25 4.23
C TYR A 60 -8.66 -1.50 5.56
N ASP A 61 -8.29 -0.46 6.32
CA ASP A 61 -7.77 -0.57 7.69
C ASP A 61 -8.79 -1.31 8.58
N GLU A 62 -10.05 -0.87 8.54
CA GLU A 62 -11.15 -1.48 9.28
C GLU A 62 -11.34 -2.95 8.90
N ARG A 63 -11.33 -3.27 7.60
CA ARG A 63 -11.44 -4.65 7.10
C ARG A 63 -10.29 -5.53 7.60
N ILE A 64 -9.07 -5.03 7.54
CA ILE A 64 -7.87 -5.76 8.02
C ILE A 64 -7.95 -5.96 9.54
N VAL A 65 -8.41 -4.97 10.31
CA VAL A 65 -8.64 -5.11 11.76
C VAL A 65 -9.65 -6.22 12.06
N GLU A 66 -10.76 -6.29 11.33
CA GLU A 66 -11.76 -7.35 11.50
C GLU A 66 -11.20 -8.73 11.14
N LEU A 67 -10.42 -8.84 10.06
CA LEU A 67 -9.74 -10.08 9.71
C LEU A 67 -8.72 -10.50 10.77
N LYS A 68 -7.98 -9.55 11.34
CA LYS A 68 -7.03 -9.81 12.43
C LYS A 68 -7.72 -10.34 13.68
N LYS A 69 -8.88 -9.78 14.06
CA LYS A 69 -9.71 -10.31 15.16
C LYS A 69 -10.14 -11.75 14.89
N LYS A 70 -10.61 -12.05 13.67
CA LYS A 70 -11.00 -13.41 13.26
C LYS A 70 -9.82 -14.38 13.27
N MET A 71 -8.65 -13.95 12.81
CA MET A 71 -7.40 -14.72 12.86
C MET A 71 -7.02 -15.06 14.31
N SER A 72 -7.00 -14.07 15.20
CA SER A 72 -6.69 -14.28 16.62
C SER A 72 -7.69 -15.24 17.27
N LYS A 73 -8.98 -15.15 16.92
CA LYS A 73 -9.99 -16.09 17.40
C LYS A 73 -9.74 -17.52 16.90
N ALA A 74 -9.41 -17.70 15.62
CA ALA A 74 -9.08 -19.01 15.07
C ALA A 74 -7.87 -19.65 15.79
N LEU A 75 -6.83 -18.86 16.04
CA LEU A 75 -5.65 -19.30 16.80
C LEU A 75 -6.00 -19.72 18.25
N GLN A 76 -6.93 -19.02 18.91
CA GLN A 76 -7.40 -19.41 20.25
C GLN A 76 -8.08 -20.79 20.27
N TYR A 77 -8.71 -21.20 19.17
CA TYR A 77 -9.31 -22.52 19.01
C TYR A 77 -8.37 -23.55 18.36
N ASN A 78 -7.06 -23.24 18.22
CA ASN A 78 -6.06 -24.05 17.52
C ASN A 78 -6.42 -24.35 16.05
N ASP A 79 -7.24 -23.51 15.43
CA ASP A 79 -7.63 -23.64 14.03
C ASP A 79 -6.62 -22.89 13.14
N ASN A 80 -5.47 -23.54 12.91
CA ASN A 80 -4.36 -22.96 12.17
C ASN A 80 -4.69 -22.75 10.69
N GLU A 81 -5.57 -23.56 10.11
CA GLU A 81 -5.96 -23.43 8.70
C GLU A 81 -6.77 -22.15 8.48
N TYR A 82 -7.77 -21.90 9.33
CA TYR A 82 -8.55 -20.66 9.24
C TYR A 82 -7.72 -19.43 9.61
N ALA A 83 -6.81 -19.54 10.59
CA ALA A 83 -5.89 -18.46 10.91
C ALA A 83 -5.05 -18.05 9.68
N GLU A 84 -4.50 -19.02 8.94
CA GLU A 84 -3.72 -18.74 7.74
C GLU A 84 -4.58 -18.13 6.61
N ARG A 85 -5.81 -18.63 6.42
CA ARG A 85 -6.75 -18.03 5.45
C ARG A 85 -7.03 -16.56 5.76
N TYR A 86 -7.22 -16.20 7.04
CA TYR A 86 -7.39 -14.80 7.44
C TYR A 86 -6.12 -13.98 7.24
N ARG A 87 -4.94 -14.57 7.46
CA ARG A 87 -3.65 -13.90 7.19
C ARG A 87 -3.50 -13.56 5.71
N LEU A 88 -3.77 -14.50 4.81
CA LEU A 88 -3.74 -14.30 3.37
C LEU A 88 -4.77 -13.24 2.93
N ALA A 89 -5.99 -13.29 3.46
CA ALA A 89 -7.02 -12.29 3.16
C ALA A 89 -6.61 -10.86 3.58
N MET A 90 -5.83 -10.70 4.66
CA MET A 90 -5.28 -9.39 5.05
C MET A 90 -4.25 -8.89 4.04
N ILE A 91 -3.40 -9.76 3.51
CA ILE A 91 -2.43 -9.44 2.46
C ILE A 91 -3.16 -9.01 1.18
N ASP A 92 -4.18 -9.77 0.77
CA ASP A 92 -5.00 -9.42 -0.39
C ASP A 92 -5.70 -8.07 -0.22
N CYS A 93 -6.19 -7.77 0.98
CA CYS A 93 -6.76 -6.46 1.30
C CYS A 93 -5.75 -5.34 1.08
N ARG A 94 -4.53 -5.48 1.62
CA ARG A 94 -3.44 -4.51 1.45
C ARG A 94 -3.12 -4.28 -0.04
N ASP A 95 -2.92 -5.36 -0.79
CA ASP A 95 -2.49 -5.24 -2.18
C ASP A 95 -3.61 -4.71 -3.08
N THR A 96 -4.86 -5.05 -2.77
CA THR A 96 -6.03 -4.51 -3.45
C THR A 96 -6.15 -3.00 -3.24
N VAL A 97 -6.01 -2.51 -2.00
CA VAL A 97 -6.11 -1.07 -1.76
C VAL A 97 -4.95 -0.30 -2.37
N PHE A 98 -3.72 -0.83 -2.34
CA PHE A 98 -2.56 -0.19 -2.96
C PHE A 98 -2.73 -0.05 -4.48
N ARG A 99 -3.28 -1.06 -5.15
CA ARG A 99 -3.64 -0.95 -6.57
C ARG A 99 -4.79 0.02 -6.81
N ALA A 100 -5.83 -0.02 -5.98
CA ALA A 100 -7.02 0.81 -6.14
C ALA A 100 -6.76 2.31 -5.99
N ILE A 101 -5.80 2.69 -5.14
CA ILE A 101 -5.40 4.10 -4.96
C ILE A 101 -4.32 4.56 -5.94
N HIS A 102 -3.85 3.67 -6.82
CA HIS A 102 -2.70 3.93 -7.71
C HIS A 102 -1.50 4.47 -6.94
N LEU A 103 -1.06 3.71 -5.93
CA LEU A 103 -0.04 4.14 -4.97
C LEU A 103 1.26 4.62 -5.64
N ASP A 104 1.63 4.00 -6.75
CA ASP A 104 2.77 4.37 -7.61
C ASP A 104 2.66 5.74 -8.27
N LEU A 105 1.44 6.21 -8.55
CA LEU A 105 1.21 7.54 -9.10
C LEU A 105 1.18 8.60 -7.99
N LEU A 106 0.75 8.22 -6.78
CA LEU A 106 0.67 9.12 -5.64
C LEU A 106 2.02 9.31 -4.94
N LEU A 107 2.89 8.32 -4.96
CA LEU A 107 4.20 8.36 -4.30
C LEU A 107 5.33 8.40 -5.33
N ASN A 108 6.31 9.27 -5.11
CA ASN A 108 7.51 9.34 -5.95
C ASN A 108 8.49 8.19 -5.63
N SER A 109 9.52 8.01 -6.47
CA SER A 109 10.56 6.97 -6.31
C SER A 109 11.20 6.97 -4.93
N GLU A 110 11.49 8.16 -4.39
CA GLU A 110 12.13 8.30 -3.08
C GLU A 110 11.19 7.93 -1.93
N GLU A 111 9.93 8.34 -2.00
CA GLU A 111 8.88 7.95 -1.04
C GLU A 111 8.66 6.43 -1.07
N LEU A 112 8.59 5.82 -2.25
CA LEU A 112 8.47 4.35 -2.41
C LEU A 112 9.72 3.60 -1.95
N ARG A 113 10.92 4.14 -2.22
CA ARG A 113 12.19 3.54 -1.79
C ARG A 113 12.38 3.62 -0.28
N SER A 114 11.92 4.69 0.37
CA SER A 114 11.89 4.80 1.84
C SER A 114 11.00 3.72 2.48
N LEU A 115 10.07 3.18 1.70
CA LEU A 115 9.15 2.08 2.05
C LEU A 115 9.63 0.74 1.50
N GLY A 116 10.84 0.67 0.95
CA GLY A 116 11.43 -0.55 0.43
C GLY A 116 10.75 -1.12 -0.83
N ALA A 117 9.91 -0.33 -1.50
CA ALA A 117 9.32 -0.68 -2.79
C ALA A 117 10.15 -0.07 -3.94
N GLU A 118 10.57 -0.91 -4.90
CA GLU A 118 11.17 -0.45 -6.16
C GLU A 118 10.06 -0.26 -7.20
N SER A 119 9.78 0.99 -7.58
CA SER A 119 8.88 1.29 -8.70
C SER A 119 9.68 1.45 -9.99
N LYS A 120 9.46 0.55 -10.95
CA LYS A 120 10.04 0.63 -12.30
C LYS A 120 9.64 1.89 -13.07
N TRP A 121 8.50 2.50 -12.71
CA TRP A 121 7.97 3.70 -13.37
C TRP A 121 8.56 5.00 -12.82
N SER A 122 9.31 4.90 -11.74
CA SER A 122 9.82 6.03 -10.99
C SER A 122 11.29 6.38 -11.32
N GLU A 123 11.83 5.80 -12.39
CA GLU A 123 13.08 6.24 -13.01
C GLU A 123 12.90 7.68 -13.51
N SER A 124 13.16 8.64 -12.61
CA SER A 124 13.47 10.02 -12.97
C SER A 124 14.58 9.93 -13.99
N GLY A 125 14.25 10.20 -15.25
CA GLY A 125 15.17 10.13 -16.36
C GLY A 125 16.45 10.87 -16.05
N GLU A 126 17.51 10.12 -15.75
CA GLU A 126 18.88 10.59 -15.85
C GLU A 126 19.10 10.91 -17.33
N LYS A 127 18.86 12.18 -17.69
CA LYS A 127 19.44 12.76 -18.89
C LYS A 127 20.94 12.67 -18.73
N LYS A 128 21.55 11.59 -19.23
CA LYS A 128 22.98 11.48 -19.46
C LYS A 128 23.39 12.68 -20.32
N LYS A 129 24.01 13.67 -19.67
CA LYS A 129 24.75 14.71 -20.38
C LYS A 129 25.91 14.03 -21.09
N LYS A 130 25.89 14.20 -22.41
CA LYS A 130 26.93 14.06 -23.44
C LYS A 130 28.33 13.68 -22.97
#